data_AF-A0A973WH17-F1
#
_entry.id   AF-A0A973WH17-F1
#
_cell.length_a   1.000
_cell.length_b   1.000
_cell.length_c   1.000
_cell.angle_alpha   90.00
_cell.angle_beta   90.00
_cell.angle_gamma   90.00
#
_symmetry.space_group_name_H-M   'P 1'
#
loop_
_entity.id
_entity.type
_entity.pdbx_description
1 polymer ?
#
loop_
_entity_poly.entity_id
_entity_poly.type
_entity_poly.pdbx_seq_one_letter_code
_entity_poly.pdbx_strand_id
1 'polypeptide(L)'
;MGWMTNTDSDVTYDDTSWCVPRKLKKVLNRLTDRFGPVTISSTKRWWLENWWKGGARNSYHLKCQAVDFRVGGSPYEVIAFLKAQPEVGGYKHYSSGFYHIDTGPRRTW
;
A
#
# COMPACT_ATOMS: atom_id res chain seq x y z
N MET A 1 -18.62 -24.21 12.91
CA MET A 1 -18.85 -23.15 11.92
C MET A 1 -17.68 -22.19 11.93
N GLY A 2 -16.75 -22.33 10.99
CA GLY A 2 -15.51 -21.56 10.93
C GLY A 2 -15.69 -20.22 10.22
N TRP A 3 -15.30 -19.14 10.90
CA TRP A 3 -15.08 -17.81 10.32
C TRP A 3 -13.66 -17.36 10.68
N MET A 4 -12.68 -18.05 10.13
CA MET A 4 -11.31 -17.54 10.04
C MET A 4 -11.07 -17.26 8.57
N THR A 5 -11.36 -16.02 8.15
CA THR A 5 -10.92 -15.55 6.84
C THR A 5 -9.40 -15.54 6.86
N ASN A 6 -8.77 -16.28 5.95
CA ASN A 6 -7.33 -16.42 5.73
C ASN A 6 -6.65 -15.11 5.27
N THR A 7 -7.11 -13.95 5.71
CA THR A 7 -6.64 -12.64 5.24
C THR A 7 -5.30 -12.22 5.83
N ASP A 8 -4.83 -12.88 6.89
CA ASP A 8 -3.49 -12.65 7.46
C ASP A 8 -2.40 -13.47 6.76
N SER A 9 -2.76 -14.55 6.06
CA SER A 9 -1.80 -15.47 5.42
C SER A 9 -1.23 -14.93 4.11
N ASP A 10 -2.00 -14.08 3.41
CA ASP A 10 -1.65 -13.56 2.08
C ASP A 10 -1.11 -12.14 2.10
N VAL A 11 -1.09 -11.48 3.27
CA VAL A 11 -0.52 -10.14 3.46
C VAL A 11 0.72 -10.23 4.36
N THR A 12 1.90 -10.27 3.75
CA THR A 12 3.17 -10.27 4.49
C THR A 12 3.59 -8.85 4.80
N TYR A 13 3.85 -8.54 6.07
CA TYR A 13 4.35 -7.23 6.51
C TYR A 13 5.86 -7.29 6.78
N ASP A 14 6.66 -6.61 5.94
CA ASP A 14 8.10 -6.41 6.21
C ASP A 14 8.36 -5.21 7.14
N ASP A 15 7.31 -4.45 7.50
CA ASP A 15 7.36 -3.24 8.34
C ASP A 15 6.14 -3.18 9.29
N THR A 16 6.13 -2.19 10.19
CA THR A 16 5.14 -2.00 11.27
C THR A 16 3.67 -1.90 10.81
N SER A 17 2.91 -3.00 10.94
CA SER A 17 1.49 -3.13 10.55
C SER A 17 0.49 -2.19 11.26
N TRP A 18 0.90 -1.56 12.38
CA TRP A 18 0.07 -0.58 13.11
C TRP A 18 -0.06 0.76 12.37
N CYS A 19 0.86 1.05 11.44
CA CYS A 19 0.95 2.31 10.70
C CYS A 19 0.28 2.22 9.30
N VAL A 20 -0.77 1.39 9.17
CA VAL A 20 -1.57 1.29 7.95
C VAL A 20 -3.01 1.75 8.22
N PRO A 21 -3.53 2.77 7.50
CA PRO A 21 -4.92 3.20 7.63
C PRO A 21 -5.90 2.04 7.42
N ARG A 22 -6.96 1.98 8.23
CA ARG A 22 -8.06 1.02 8.04
C ARG A 22 -8.62 1.02 6.61
N LYS A 23 -8.65 2.19 5.97
CA LYS A 23 -9.05 2.37 4.57
C LYS A 23 -8.15 1.58 3.60
N LEU A 24 -6.82 1.69 3.76
CA LEU A 24 -5.86 0.99 2.92
C LEU A 24 -5.81 -0.51 3.23
N LYS A 25 -6.01 -0.93 4.49
CA LYS A 25 -6.14 -2.36 4.82
C LYS A 25 -7.27 -3.03 4.03
N LYS A 26 -8.41 -2.35 3.87
CA LYS A 26 -9.52 -2.86 3.03
C LYS A 26 -9.12 -3.01 1.57
N VAL A 27 -8.36 -2.06 1.03
CA VAL A 27 -7.88 -2.11 -0.35
C VAL A 27 -6.88 -3.25 -0.54
N LEU A 28 -5.96 -3.44 0.40
CA LEU A 28 -4.97 -4.52 0.38
C LEU A 28 -5.64 -5.90 0.44
N ASN A 29 -6.68 -6.07 1.26
CA ASN A 29 -7.46 -7.31 1.27
C ASN A 29 -8.16 -7.59 -0.07
N ARG A 30 -8.74 -6.55 -0.71
CA ARG A 30 -9.34 -6.73 -2.04
C ARG A 30 -8.28 -7.00 -3.11
N LEU A 31 -7.07 -6.48 -2.96
CA LEU A 31 -5.93 -6.80 -3.83
C LEU A 31 -5.53 -8.26 -3.67
N THR A 32 -5.43 -8.77 -2.44
CA THR A 32 -5.08 -10.17 -2.21
C THR A 32 -6.11 -11.12 -2.80
N ASP A 33 -7.39 -10.81 -2.65
CA ASP A 33 -8.48 -11.61 -3.21
C ASP A 33 -8.45 -11.68 -4.75
N ARG A 34 -7.90 -10.65 -5.41
CA ARG A 34 -7.92 -10.53 -6.88
C ARG A 34 -6.62 -10.96 -7.55
N PHE A 35 -5.48 -10.64 -6.95
CA PHE A 35 -4.15 -10.79 -7.55
C PHE A 35 -3.25 -11.77 -6.80
N GLY A 36 -3.70 -12.31 -5.67
CA GLY A 36 -2.92 -13.21 -4.82
C GLY A 36 -2.06 -12.46 -3.80
N PRO A 37 -1.03 -13.12 -3.22
CA PRO A 37 -0.34 -12.60 -2.06
C PRO A 37 0.30 -11.22 -2.30
N VAL A 38 0.19 -10.35 -1.29
CA VAL A 38 0.70 -8.98 -1.28
C VAL A 38 1.80 -8.87 -0.23
N THR A 39 2.97 -8.39 -0.63
CA THR A 39 4.08 -8.11 0.29
C THR A 39 4.15 -6.62 0.56
N ILE A 40 3.90 -6.22 1.79
CA ILE A 40 3.99 -4.83 2.25
C ILE A 40 5.43 -4.55 2.65
N SER A 41 6.09 -3.66 1.92
CA SER A 41 7.52 -3.38 2.11
C SER A 41 7.79 -2.16 2.98
N SER A 42 6.91 -1.14 2.96
CA SER A 42 7.07 0.03 3.83
C SER A 42 5.74 0.67 4.16
N THR A 43 5.54 0.96 5.43
CA THR A 43 4.32 1.57 5.98
C THR A 43 4.67 2.86 6.70
N LYS A 44 5.72 2.85 7.52
CA LYS A 44 6.20 4.02 8.25
C LYS A 44 7.63 4.33 7.85
N ARG A 45 7.88 5.57 7.43
CA ARG A 45 9.25 6.09 7.34
C ARG A 45 9.49 7.00 8.53
N TRP A 46 10.57 6.76 9.26
CA TRP A 46 11.01 7.71 10.30
C TRP A 46 11.56 8.97 9.64
N TRP A 47 11.46 10.12 10.30
CA TRP A 47 11.88 11.42 9.75
C TRP A 47 13.30 11.41 9.16
N LEU A 48 14.24 10.76 9.86
CA LEU A 48 15.63 10.61 9.44
C LEU A 48 15.72 9.73 8.19
N GLU A 49 15.04 8.59 8.17
CA GLU A 49 15.04 7.68 7.03
C GLU A 49 14.39 8.33 5.78
N ASN A 50 13.30 9.06 5.96
CA ASN A 50 12.66 9.82 4.90
C ASN A 50 13.61 10.90 4.34
N TRP A 51 14.38 11.57 5.20
CA TRP A 51 15.39 12.54 4.78
C TRP A 51 16.55 11.89 4.01
N TRP A 52 17.09 10.77 4.50
CA TRP A 52 18.16 10.01 3.84
C TRP A 52 17.75 9.47 2.46
N LYS A 53 16.47 9.08 2.30
CA LYS A 53 15.92 8.60 1.03
C LYS A 53 15.42 9.72 0.10
N GLY A 54 15.70 10.99 0.42
CA GLY A 54 15.26 12.15 -0.39
C GLY A 54 13.74 12.34 -0.43
N GLY A 55 13.02 11.83 0.56
CA GLY A 55 11.57 11.90 0.65
C GLY A 55 11.06 13.30 0.93
N ALA A 56 9.86 13.61 0.45
CA ALA A 56 9.25 14.91 0.66
C ALA A 56 9.06 15.21 2.16
N ARG A 57 9.23 16.49 2.56
CA ARG A 57 9.00 16.97 3.94
C ARG A 57 7.58 16.66 4.47
N ASN A 58 6.61 16.53 3.58
CA ASN A 58 5.21 16.16 3.88
C ASN A 58 4.86 14.73 3.43
N SER A 59 5.80 13.79 3.53
CA SER A 59 5.56 12.40 3.14
C SER A 59 4.42 11.77 3.96
N TYR A 60 3.46 11.13 3.30
CA TYR A 60 2.34 10.45 3.96
C TYR A 60 2.77 9.25 4.80
N HIS A 61 3.96 8.69 4.56
CA HIS A 61 4.56 7.68 5.44
C HIS A 61 4.94 8.22 6.83
N LEU A 62 5.16 9.53 6.98
CA LEU A 62 5.39 10.16 8.28
C LEU A 62 4.09 10.24 9.11
N LYS A 63 2.92 10.17 8.43
CA LYS A 63 1.59 10.29 9.03
C LYS A 63 0.81 8.96 9.06
N CYS A 64 1.46 7.83 8.76
CA CYS A 64 0.79 6.53 8.62
C CYS A 64 -0.39 6.57 7.63
N GLN A 65 -0.23 7.30 6.52
CA GLN A 65 -1.27 7.52 5.51
C GLN A 65 -0.94 6.91 4.15
N ALA A 66 0.19 6.21 4.04
CA ALA A 66 0.64 5.57 2.81
C ALA A 66 1.23 4.18 3.05
N VAL A 67 1.20 3.35 2.01
CA VAL A 67 1.75 2.00 1.99
C VAL A 67 2.47 1.75 0.68
N ASP A 68 3.69 1.24 0.78
CA ASP A 68 4.45 0.67 -0.33
C ASP A 68 4.32 -0.86 -0.27
N PHE A 69 3.87 -1.47 -1.36
CA PHE A 69 3.67 -2.92 -1.45
C PHE A 69 4.05 -3.48 -2.82
N ARG A 70 4.17 -4.80 -2.89
CA ARG A 70 4.33 -5.58 -4.11
C ARG A 70 3.19 -6.58 -4.21
N VAL A 71 2.73 -6.79 -5.42
CA VAL A 71 1.69 -7.78 -5.73
C VAL A 71 2.01 -8.41 -7.07
N GLY A 72 1.61 -9.66 -7.25
CA GLY A 72 1.64 -10.31 -8.56
C GLY A 72 0.65 -9.68 -9.54
N GLY A 73 0.76 -10.07 -10.81
CA GLY A 73 -0.13 -9.62 -11.88
C GLY A 73 0.44 -8.52 -12.76
N SER A 74 -0.33 -8.14 -13.79
CA SER A 74 0.07 -7.10 -14.74
C SER A 74 0.01 -5.71 -14.07
N PRO A 75 1.06 -4.88 -14.16
CA PRO A 75 1.04 -3.53 -13.61
C PRO A 75 -0.12 -2.67 -14.10
N TYR A 76 -0.55 -2.89 -15.34
CA TYR A 76 -1.71 -2.20 -15.91
C TYR A 76 -3.00 -2.54 -15.16
N GLU A 77 -3.24 -3.82 -14.86
CA GLU A 77 -4.44 -4.28 -14.15
C GLU A 77 -4.44 -3.84 -12.70
N VAL A 78 -3.29 -3.90 -12.03
CA VAL A 78 -3.13 -3.45 -10.64
C VAL A 78 -3.42 -1.94 -10.56
N ILE A 79 -2.84 -1.14 -11.46
CA ILE A 79 -3.11 0.31 -11.51
C ILE A 79 -4.58 0.60 -11.78
N ALA A 80 -5.20 -0.11 -12.74
CA ALA A 80 -6.61 0.06 -13.06
C ALA A 80 -7.51 -0.27 -11.84
N PHE A 81 -7.18 -1.34 -11.12
CA PHE A 81 -7.86 -1.73 -9.89
C PHE A 81 -7.72 -0.66 -8.80
N LEU A 82 -6.50 -0.17 -8.56
CA LEU A 82 -6.21 0.88 -7.57
C LEU A 82 -6.96 2.17 -7.87
N LYS A 83 -7.01 2.56 -9.16
CA LYS A 83 -7.76 3.74 -9.63
C LYS A 83 -9.25 3.64 -9.34
N ALA A 84 -9.81 2.43 -9.37
CA ALA A 84 -11.23 2.19 -9.10
C ALA A 84 -11.58 2.23 -7.59
N GLN A 85 -10.59 2.23 -6.69
CA GLN A 85 -10.87 2.21 -5.25
C GLN A 85 -11.19 3.63 -4.72
N PRO A 86 -12.39 3.85 -4.15
CA PRO A 86 -12.75 5.15 -3.59
C PRO A 86 -11.84 5.57 -2.43
N GLU A 87 -11.30 4.60 -1.69
CA GLU A 87 -10.43 4.79 -0.52
C GLU A 87 -9.00 5.23 -0.86
N VAL A 88 -8.55 5.03 -2.11
CA VAL A 88 -7.22 5.42 -2.58
C VAL A 88 -7.24 6.89 -3.02
N GLY A 89 -6.38 7.67 -2.37
CA GLY A 89 -6.06 9.05 -2.70
C GLY A 89 -5.08 9.10 -3.86
N GLY A 90 -3.80 8.96 -3.57
CA GLY A 90 -2.77 8.79 -4.60
C GLY A 90 -2.39 7.34 -4.82
N TYR A 91 -1.96 7.04 -6.05
CA TYR A 91 -1.28 5.79 -6.40
C TYR A 91 -0.08 6.07 -7.31
N LYS A 92 0.96 5.24 -7.21
CA LYS A 92 2.13 5.27 -8.09
C LYS A 92 2.70 3.87 -8.26
N HIS A 93 3.20 3.57 -9.46
CA HIS A 93 3.97 2.37 -9.71
C HIS A 93 5.42 2.76 -10.04
N TYR A 94 6.38 2.15 -9.34
CA TYR A 94 7.81 2.38 -9.57
C TYR A 94 8.38 1.31 -10.50
N SER A 95 9.38 1.68 -11.30
CA SER A 95 10.11 0.72 -12.16
C SER A 95 10.79 -0.41 -11.38
N SER A 96 11.02 -0.22 -10.08
CA SER A 96 11.51 -1.23 -9.14
C SER A 96 10.44 -2.27 -8.71
N GLY A 97 9.22 -2.18 -9.25
CA GLY A 97 8.12 -3.13 -9.03
C GLY A 97 7.31 -2.87 -7.76
N PHE A 98 7.50 -1.70 -7.12
CA PHE A 98 6.71 -1.29 -5.96
C PHE A 98 5.51 -0.46 -6.37
N TYR A 99 4.40 -0.66 -5.66
CA TYR A 99 3.23 0.18 -5.71
C TYR A 99 3.14 1.01 -4.45
N HIS A 100 2.90 2.30 -4.63
CA HIS A 100 2.57 3.23 -3.57
C HIS A 100 1.08 3.53 -3.62
N ILE A 101 0.42 3.47 -2.47
CA ILE A 101 -0.94 3.99 -2.29
C ILE A 101 -1.00 4.88 -1.06
N ASP A 102 -1.75 5.97 -1.13
CA ASP A 102 -1.96 6.88 -0.02
C ASP A 102 -3.43 7.26 0.17
N THR A 103 -3.76 7.85 1.32
CA THR A 103 -5.11 8.32 1.68
C THR A 103 -5.29 9.83 1.49
N GLY A 104 -4.36 10.50 0.82
CA GLY A 104 -4.39 11.93 0.55
C GLY A 104 -5.42 12.33 -0.52
N PRO A 105 -5.36 13.57 -1.04
CA PRO A 105 -6.18 14.00 -2.16
C PRO A 105 -5.91 13.12 -3.40
N ARG A 106 -6.92 12.95 -4.25
CA ARG A 106 -6.76 12.19 -5.51
C ARG A 106 -5.67 12.81 -6.38
N ARG A 107 -4.54 12.11 -6.54
CA ARG A 107 -3.38 12.57 -7.32
C ARG A 107 -2.72 11.41 -8.05
N THR A 108 -2.27 11.65 -9.26
CA THR A 108 -1.49 10.68 -10.04
C THR A 108 -0.08 11.22 -10.23
N TRP A 109 0.93 10.37 -10.06
CA TRP A 109 2.36 10.70 -10.11
C TRP A 109 3.15 9.72 -10.97
#